data_AF-A0A133UG50-F1
#
_entry.id   AF-A0A133UG50-F1
#
_cell.length_a   1.000
_cell.length_b   1.000
_cell.length_c   1.000
_cell.angle_alpha   90.00
_cell.angle_beta   90.00
_cell.angle_gamma   90.00
#
_symmetry.space_group_name_H-M   'P 1'
#
loop_
_entity.id
_entity.type
_entity.pdbx_description
1 polymer ?
#
loop_
_entity_poly.entity_id
_entity_poly.type
_entity_poly.pdbx_seq_one_letter_code
_entity_poly.pdbx_strand_id
1 'polypeptide(L)'
;MGITKDLIKGIVVGVISDIIVGFLLYLFPSLPQVPEIVSPFWWILLPVVFVAFFVGLGLMRGNGSGAGLVAVGTDYPKHVQDSQDFQKFGVWWRGTLGRLYRTGDLYVHMEGPFCPNCATKLSSNKNEKFLGWFTEHTWICPDCEEEYERPKKFLYKEKNAAKSIAKKKFGIT
;
A
#
# COMPACT_ATOMS: atom_id res chain seq x y z
N MET A 1 19.40 -20.63 -20.34
CA MET A 1 18.58 -19.71 -19.51
C MET A 1 18.32 -18.44 -20.34
N GLY A 2 17.42 -18.49 -21.32
CA GLY A 2 17.22 -17.38 -22.29
C GLY A 2 15.84 -17.36 -22.95
N ILE A 3 15.22 -18.53 -23.11
CA ILE A 3 13.93 -18.73 -23.79
C ILE A 3 12.79 -17.90 -23.18
N THR A 4 12.78 -17.70 -21.86
CA THR A 4 11.69 -16.98 -21.18
C THR A 4 11.72 -15.47 -21.40
N LYS A 5 12.90 -14.86 -21.58
CA LYS A 5 12.99 -13.40 -21.81
C LYS A 5 12.61 -13.04 -23.25
N ASP A 6 12.99 -13.87 -24.21
CA ASP A 6 12.69 -13.64 -25.62
C ASP A 6 11.21 -13.88 -25.93
N LEU A 7 10.58 -14.86 -25.25
CA LEU A 7 9.14 -15.09 -25.34
C LEU A 7 8.33 -13.89 -24.80
N ILE A 8 8.71 -13.36 -23.63
CA ILE A 8 8.02 -12.21 -23.03
C ILE A 8 8.19 -10.97 -23.92
N LYS A 9 9.38 -10.74 -24.48
CA LYS A 9 9.61 -9.64 -25.42
C LYS A 9 8.73 -9.78 -26.67
N GLY A 10 8.62 -10.99 -27.24
CA GLY A 10 7.76 -11.25 -28.41
C GLY A 10 6.28 -10.93 -28.13
N ILE A 11 5.78 -11.34 -26.96
CA ILE A 11 4.39 -11.05 -26.56
C ILE A 11 4.18 -9.55 -26.37
N VAL A 12 5.09 -8.85 -25.70
CA VAL A 12 4.96 -7.40 -25.45
C VAL A 12 5.00 -6.61 -26.76
N VAL A 13 5.90 -6.95 -27.69
CA VAL A 13 5.98 -6.26 -28.99
C VAL A 13 4.72 -6.52 -29.82
N GLY A 14 4.18 -7.75 -29.81
CA GLY A 14 2.93 -8.07 -30.51
C GLY A 14 1.75 -7.23 -29.99
N VAL A 15 1.56 -7.18 -28.67
CA VAL A 15 0.47 -6.41 -28.05
C VAL A 15 0.60 -4.91 -28.35
N ILE A 16 1.81 -4.35 -28.29
CA ILE A 16 2.03 -2.93 -28.59
C ILE A 16 1.75 -2.64 -30.07
N SER A 17 2.19 -3.51 -30.99
CA SER A 17 1.92 -3.38 -32.42
C SER A 17 0.42 -3.35 -32.71
N ASP A 18 -0.35 -4.25 -32.11
CA ASP A 18 -1.79 -4.34 -32.33
C ASP A 18 -2.54 -3.13 -31.76
N ILE A 19 -2.10 -2.58 -30.62
CA ILE A 19 -2.65 -1.34 -30.06
C ILE A 19 -2.39 -0.15 -31.00
N ILE A 20 -1.18 -0.05 -31.55
CA ILE A 20 -0.80 1.03 -32.47
C ILE A 20 -1.62 0.93 -33.77
N VAL A 21 -1.76 -0.27 -34.33
CA VAL A 21 -2.56 -0.49 -35.55
C VAL A 21 -4.04 -0.18 -35.29
N GLY A 22 -4.61 -0.64 -34.17
CA GLY A 22 -5.99 -0.33 -33.79
C GLY A 22 -6.23 1.17 -33.58
N PHE A 23 -5.28 1.87 -32.95
CA PHE A 23 -5.34 3.31 -32.74
C PHE A 23 -5.20 4.10 -34.06
N LEU A 24 -4.33 3.67 -34.97
CA LEU A 24 -4.18 4.28 -36.29
C LEU A 24 -5.45 4.09 -37.14
N LEU A 25 -6.08 2.92 -37.11
CA LEU A 25 -7.35 2.69 -37.80
C LEU A 25 -8.50 3.50 -37.21
N TYR A 26 -8.49 3.76 -35.89
CA TYR A 26 -9.44 4.66 -35.25
C TYR A 26 -9.26 6.12 -35.67
N LEU A 27 -8.00 6.59 -35.76
CA LEU A 27 -7.67 7.97 -36.13
C LEU A 27 -7.87 8.26 -37.63
N PHE A 28 -7.72 7.25 -38.49
CA PHE A 28 -7.77 7.39 -39.95
C PHE A 28 -8.78 6.43 -40.59
N PRO A 29 -10.09 6.70 -40.46
CA PRO A 29 -11.15 5.85 -41.01
C PRO A 29 -11.21 5.81 -42.55
N SER A 30 -10.40 6.63 -43.22
CA SER A 30 -10.27 6.70 -44.68
C SER A 30 -9.24 5.73 -45.28
N LEU A 31 -8.54 4.95 -44.46
CA LEU A 31 -7.68 3.86 -44.94
C LEU A 31 -8.55 2.72 -45.51
N PRO A 32 -8.10 2.03 -46.59
CA PRO A 32 -8.87 0.94 -47.17
C PRO A 32 -9.15 -0.12 -46.11
N GLN A 33 -10.43 -0.38 -45.86
CA GLN A 33 -10.90 -1.37 -44.90
C GLN A 33 -10.28 -2.72 -45.25
N VAL A 34 -9.37 -3.18 -44.39
CA VAL A 34 -8.83 -4.55 -44.46
C VAL A 34 -10.04 -5.49 -44.35
N PRO A 35 -10.19 -6.48 -45.24
CA PRO A 35 -11.41 -7.28 -45.35
C PRO A 35 -11.73 -7.96 -44.02
N GLU A 36 -13.03 -8.21 -43.80
CA GLU A 36 -13.73 -8.84 -42.67
C GLU A 36 -13.17 -10.23 -42.27
N ILE A 37 -11.88 -10.30 -41.96
CA ILE A 37 -11.16 -11.43 -41.39
C ILE A 37 -10.67 -11.00 -40.01
N VAL A 38 -11.48 -10.19 -39.29
CA VAL A 38 -11.41 -10.13 -37.83
C VAL A 38 -12.13 -11.38 -37.32
N SER A 39 -11.45 -12.48 -37.61
CA SER A 39 -11.84 -13.87 -37.45
C SER A 39 -12.34 -14.14 -36.02
N PRO A 40 -13.30 -15.06 -35.81
CA PRO A 40 -13.81 -15.49 -34.50
C PRO A 40 -12.71 -15.89 -33.48
N PHE A 41 -11.46 -15.97 -33.93
CA PHE A 41 -10.24 -16.02 -33.13
C PHE A 41 -10.15 -14.95 -32.02
N TRP A 42 -10.62 -13.71 -32.25
CA TRP A 42 -10.56 -12.64 -31.24
C TRP A 42 -11.50 -12.88 -30.04
N TRP A 43 -12.65 -13.52 -30.27
CA TRP A 43 -13.59 -13.90 -29.19
C TRP A 43 -13.04 -15.02 -28.30
N ILE A 44 -12.11 -15.83 -28.82
CA ILE A 44 -11.49 -16.93 -28.07
C ILE A 44 -10.22 -16.45 -27.36
N LEU A 45 -9.43 -15.57 -27.99
CA LEU A 45 -8.17 -15.08 -27.40
C LEU A 45 -8.38 -14.19 -26.19
N LEU A 46 -9.38 -13.29 -26.22
CA LEU A 46 -9.68 -12.39 -25.10
C LEU A 46 -9.91 -13.12 -23.77
N PRO A 47 -10.81 -14.11 -23.66
CA PRO A 47 -11.02 -14.84 -22.41
C PRO A 47 -9.80 -15.67 -22.00
N VAL A 48 -9.05 -16.24 -22.94
CA VAL A 48 -7.83 -17.01 -22.63
C VAL A 48 -6.74 -16.11 -22.03
N VAL A 49 -6.51 -14.94 -22.60
CA VAL A 49 -5.55 -13.95 -22.07
C VAL A 49 -6.03 -13.41 -20.72
N PHE A 50 -7.32 -13.18 -20.56
CA PHE A 50 -7.91 -12.73 -19.29
C PHE A 50 -7.71 -13.79 -18.19
N VAL A 51 -8.05 -15.05 -18.44
CA VAL A 51 -7.84 -16.15 -17.47
C VAL A 51 -6.35 -16.32 -17.14
N ALA A 52 -5.47 -16.31 -18.14
CA ALA A 52 -4.02 -16.41 -17.91
C ALA A 52 -3.48 -15.25 -17.07
N PHE A 53 -3.99 -14.03 -17.28
CA PHE A 53 -3.63 -12.85 -16.48
C PHE A 53 -4.05 -12.99 -15.02
N PHE A 54 -5.27 -13.47 -14.74
CA PHE A 54 -5.75 -13.69 -13.37
C PHE A 54 -5.06 -14.87 -12.68
N VAL A 55 -4.77 -15.96 -13.40
CA VAL A 55 -3.99 -17.09 -12.87
C VAL A 55 -2.54 -16.66 -12.59
N GLY A 56 -1.93 -15.88 -13.47
CA GLY A 56 -0.60 -15.28 -13.26
C GLY A 56 -0.56 -14.36 -12.04
N LEU A 57 -1.57 -13.50 -11.88
CA LEU A 57 -1.74 -12.65 -10.68
C LEU A 57 -1.92 -13.49 -9.41
N GLY A 58 -2.69 -14.57 -9.47
CA GLY A 58 -2.89 -15.50 -8.35
C GLY A 58 -1.61 -16.21 -7.93
N LEU A 59 -0.82 -16.68 -8.90
CA LEU A 59 0.47 -17.33 -8.64
C LEU A 59 1.55 -16.35 -8.16
N MET A 60 1.56 -15.11 -8.66
CA MET A 60 2.42 -14.05 -8.12
C MET A 60 2.04 -13.66 -6.69
N ARG A 61 0.79 -13.87 -6.28
CA ARG A 61 0.33 -13.66 -4.90
C ARG A 61 0.63 -14.84 -3.97
N GLY A 62 1.00 -16.01 -4.51
CA GLY A 62 1.07 -17.28 -3.77
C GLY A 62 2.44 -17.71 -3.26
N ASN A 63 3.54 -17.07 -3.68
CA ASN A 63 4.89 -17.52 -3.32
C ASN A 63 5.67 -16.51 -2.45
N GLY A 64 5.00 -16.04 -1.40
CA GLY A 64 5.64 -15.39 -0.25
C GLY A 64 5.99 -16.45 0.80
N SER A 65 7.11 -17.12 0.58
CA SER A 65 7.75 -18.03 1.53
C SER A 65 7.91 -17.37 2.91
N GLY A 66 7.49 -18.08 3.97
CA GLY A 66 8.00 -17.99 5.34
C GLY A 66 8.48 -16.62 5.84
N ALA A 67 7.56 -15.72 6.14
CA ALA A 67 7.78 -14.64 7.08
C ALA A 67 6.63 -14.70 8.07
N GLY A 68 6.91 -14.80 9.37
CA GLY A 68 5.88 -14.82 10.42
C GLY A 68 4.86 -13.73 10.12
N LEU A 69 3.63 -14.15 9.79
CA LEU A 69 2.54 -13.24 9.48
C LEU A 69 2.13 -12.59 10.80
N VAL A 70 2.83 -11.52 11.16
CA VAL A 70 2.39 -10.58 12.18
C VAL A 70 1.11 -9.95 11.63
N ALA A 71 -0.02 -10.59 11.88
CA ALA A 71 -1.30 -10.11 11.39
C ALA A 71 -1.55 -8.73 12.00
N VAL A 72 -2.01 -7.80 11.16
CA VAL A 72 -2.29 -6.43 11.58
C VAL A 72 -3.65 -6.44 12.28
N GLY A 73 -3.65 -6.67 13.59
CA GLY A 73 -4.82 -6.41 14.43
C GLY A 73 -5.06 -4.91 14.50
N THR A 74 -6.19 -4.44 13.98
CA THR A 74 -6.67 -3.06 14.18
C THR A 74 -7.17 -2.84 15.60
N ASP A 75 -7.62 -3.91 16.25
CA ASP A 75 -8.25 -3.86 17.56
C ASP A 75 -7.23 -3.96 18.68
N TYR A 76 -7.54 -3.26 19.78
CA TYR A 76 -6.75 -3.32 21.01
C TYR A 76 -6.68 -4.78 21.51
N PRO A 77 -5.50 -5.27 21.90
CA PRO A 77 -5.36 -6.66 22.34
C PRO A 77 -6.13 -6.94 23.62
N LYS A 78 -6.92 -8.03 23.61
CA LYS A 78 -7.60 -8.52 24.82
C LYS A 78 -6.61 -9.00 25.90
N HIS A 79 -5.45 -9.49 25.47
CA HIS A 79 -4.35 -9.88 26.35
C HIS A 79 -3.10 -9.09 25.97
N VAL A 80 -2.73 -8.15 26.83
CA VAL A 80 -1.51 -7.36 26.73
C VAL A 80 -0.37 -8.15 27.35
N GLN A 81 0.69 -8.39 26.58
CA GLN A 81 1.92 -9.01 27.11
C GLN A 81 2.90 -7.95 27.61
N ASP A 82 3.10 -6.91 26.80
CA ASP A 82 4.00 -5.80 27.12
C ASP A 82 3.49 -4.51 26.46
N SER A 83 3.81 -3.37 27.04
CA SER A 83 3.48 -2.05 26.49
C SER A 83 4.64 -1.11 26.70
N GLN A 84 5.06 -0.45 25.62
CA GLN A 84 6.20 0.46 25.66
C GLN A 84 5.87 1.75 24.93
N ASP A 85 6.21 2.85 25.60
CA ASP A 85 6.12 4.18 25.05
C ASP A 85 7.46 4.55 24.37
N PHE A 86 7.38 5.27 23.25
CA PHE A 86 8.54 5.75 22.52
C PHE A 86 8.23 6.98 21.69
N GLN A 87 9.25 7.78 21.42
CA GLN A 87 9.11 8.99 20.64
C GLN A 87 9.44 8.75 19.16
N LYS A 88 8.62 9.31 18.27
CA LYS A 88 8.87 9.36 16.83
C LYS A 88 8.13 10.53 16.19
N PHE A 89 8.81 11.26 15.31
CA PHE A 89 8.29 12.49 14.69
C PHE A 89 7.96 13.58 15.72
N GLY A 90 8.81 13.74 16.75
CA GLY A 90 8.62 14.73 17.81
C GLY A 90 7.52 14.40 18.83
N VAL A 91 6.68 13.39 18.57
CA VAL A 91 5.52 13.03 19.41
C VAL A 91 5.67 11.64 20.02
N TRP A 92 4.89 11.35 21.05
CA TRP A 92 4.88 10.03 21.70
C TRP A 92 3.94 9.05 21.00
N TRP A 93 4.36 7.80 21.01
CA TRP A 93 3.61 6.66 20.52
C TRP A 93 3.64 5.57 21.58
N ARG A 94 2.54 4.83 21.68
CA ARG A 94 2.43 3.67 22.55
C ARG A 94 2.32 2.42 21.70
N GLY A 95 3.29 1.53 21.82
CA GLY A 95 3.23 0.20 21.25
C GLY A 95 2.74 -0.78 22.30
N THR A 96 1.78 -1.64 21.95
CA THR A 96 1.29 -2.69 22.83
C THR A 96 1.42 -4.03 22.12
N LEU A 97 2.19 -4.92 22.73
CA LEU A 97 2.36 -6.29 22.25
C LEU A 97 1.19 -7.14 22.73
N GLY A 98 0.47 -7.71 21.76
CA GLY A 98 -0.65 -8.61 21.99
C GLY A 98 -0.50 -9.92 21.25
N ARG A 99 -1.44 -10.83 21.50
CA ARG A 99 -1.54 -12.12 20.81
C ARG A 99 -2.90 -12.22 20.12
N LEU A 100 -2.89 -12.62 18.85
CA LEU A 100 -4.12 -12.89 18.10
C LEU A 100 -4.82 -14.12 18.68
N TYR A 101 -6.11 -13.96 18.99
CA TYR A 101 -6.90 -15.03 19.61
C TYR A 101 -6.98 -16.30 18.73
N ARG A 102 -7.10 -16.13 17.40
CA ARG A 102 -7.31 -17.26 16.48
C ARG A 102 -6.04 -18.04 16.15
N THR A 103 -4.92 -17.36 15.97
CA THR A 103 -3.67 -17.98 15.49
C THR A 103 -2.60 -18.11 16.57
N GLY A 104 -2.72 -17.36 17.67
CA GLY A 104 -1.67 -17.26 18.68
C GLY A 104 -0.48 -16.40 18.24
N ASP A 105 -0.54 -15.77 17.07
CA ASP A 105 0.53 -14.93 16.56
C ASP A 105 0.69 -13.66 17.38
N LEU A 106 1.93 -13.25 17.58
CA LEU A 106 2.25 -11.98 18.21
C LEU A 106 1.98 -10.83 17.25
N TYR A 107 1.34 -9.77 17.75
CA TYR A 107 1.15 -8.54 16.99
C TYR A 107 1.34 -7.31 17.84
N VAL A 108 1.82 -6.24 17.20
CA VAL A 108 1.98 -4.94 17.86
C VAL A 108 0.83 -4.03 17.44
N HIS A 109 0.02 -3.64 18.42
CA HIS A 109 -0.97 -2.57 18.33
C HIS A 109 -0.28 -1.23 18.58
N MET A 110 -0.66 -0.19 17.83
CA MET A 110 -0.04 1.14 17.91
C MET A 110 -1.10 2.19 18.23
N GLU A 111 -0.88 2.90 19.32
CA GLU A 111 -1.68 4.05 19.75
C GLU A 111 -0.89 5.35 19.65
N GLY A 112 -1.63 6.45 19.56
CA GLY A 112 -1.11 7.79 19.37
C GLY A 112 -1.48 8.39 18.02
N PRO A 113 -0.88 9.53 17.66
CA PRO A 113 0.19 10.22 18.40
C PRO A 113 -0.31 10.91 19.70
N PHE A 114 0.59 11.04 20.69
CA PHE A 114 0.36 11.69 21.98
C PHE A 114 1.32 12.87 22.19
N CYS A 115 0.85 13.89 22.92
CA CYS A 115 1.61 15.07 23.28
C CYS A 115 2.77 14.71 24.23
N PRO A 116 4.01 15.14 23.95
CA PRO A 116 5.14 15.01 24.86
C PRO A 116 4.98 15.68 26.22
N ASN A 117 4.21 16.75 26.32
CA ASN A 117 4.15 17.56 27.53
C ASN A 117 3.01 17.10 28.46
N CYS A 118 1.83 16.77 27.93
CA CYS A 118 0.66 16.39 28.72
C CYS A 118 0.15 14.96 28.48
N ALA A 119 0.80 14.18 27.61
CA ALA A 119 0.39 12.84 27.21
C ALA A 119 -0.99 12.74 26.52
N THR A 120 -1.67 13.86 26.26
CA THR A 120 -2.97 13.89 25.58
C THR A 120 -2.84 13.49 24.12
N LYS A 121 -3.84 12.76 23.62
CA LYS A 121 -3.86 12.33 22.21
C LYS A 121 -3.99 13.54 21.29
N LEU A 122 -3.08 13.65 20.33
CA LEU A 122 -3.07 14.78 19.40
C LEU A 122 -4.15 14.60 18.33
N SER A 123 -4.79 15.71 17.99
CA SER A 123 -5.71 15.80 16.86
C SER A 123 -4.95 16.07 15.57
N SER A 124 -5.48 15.64 14.42
CA SER A 124 -4.89 15.95 13.12
C SER A 124 -5.54 17.19 12.54
N ASN A 125 -4.72 18.17 12.15
CA ASN A 125 -5.19 19.38 11.47
C ASN A 125 -4.62 19.48 10.05
N LYS A 126 -5.36 20.15 9.17
CA LYS A 126 -4.99 20.48 7.80
C LYS A 126 -5.12 21.99 7.65
N ASN A 127 -3.98 22.67 7.53
CA ASN A 127 -3.94 24.11 7.34
C ASN A 127 -3.62 24.40 5.87
N GLU A 128 -4.50 25.14 5.21
CA GLU A 128 -4.27 25.61 3.84
C GLU A 128 -3.51 26.94 3.89
N LYS A 129 -2.33 26.97 3.28
CA LYS A 129 -1.48 28.14 3.13
C LYS A 129 -1.52 28.63 1.68
N PHE A 130 -1.49 29.94 1.52
CA PHE A 130 -1.39 30.64 0.22
C PHE A 130 -2.45 30.22 -0.81
N LEU A 131 -3.68 30.73 -0.66
CA LEU A 131 -4.79 30.51 -1.63
C LEU A 131 -5.05 29.03 -1.98
N GLY A 132 -4.73 28.10 -1.06
CA GLY A 132 -4.94 26.66 -1.25
C GLY A 132 -3.81 25.91 -1.99
N TRP A 133 -2.72 26.58 -2.38
CA TRP A 133 -1.62 25.92 -3.11
C TRP A 133 -0.70 25.08 -2.22
N PHE A 134 -0.61 25.40 -0.93
CA PHE A 134 0.18 24.63 0.01
C PHE A 134 -0.71 24.08 1.11
N THR A 135 -0.76 22.76 1.24
CA THR A 135 -1.40 22.10 2.39
C THR A 135 -0.33 21.72 3.39
N GLU A 136 -0.44 22.25 4.60
CA GLU A 136 0.35 21.81 5.73
C GLU A 136 -0.48 20.88 6.62
N HIS A 137 0.14 19.79 7.05
CA HIS A 137 -0.47 18.82 7.93
C HIS A 137 0.25 18.90 9.28
N THR A 138 -0.48 19.22 10.33
CA THR A 138 0.05 19.32 11.69
C THR A 138 -0.76 18.42 12.64
N TRP A 139 -0.15 18.12 13.77
CA TRP A 139 -0.84 17.57 14.94
C TRP A 139 -1.00 18.68 15.96
N ILE A 140 -2.17 18.79 16.57
CA ILE A 140 -2.45 19.81 17.58
C ILE A 140 -2.92 19.15 18.85
N CYS A 141 -2.30 19.55 19.95
CA CYS A 141 -2.67 19.17 21.30
C CYS A 141 -3.95 19.90 21.72
N PRO A 142 -5.06 19.20 22.04
CA PRO A 142 -6.29 19.89 22.43
C PRO A 142 -6.19 20.57 23.80
N ASP A 143 -5.27 20.13 24.67
CA ASP A 143 -5.16 20.66 26.03
C ASP A 143 -4.11 21.77 26.16
N CYS A 144 -3.03 21.67 25.38
CA CYS A 144 -1.87 22.54 25.46
C CYS A 144 -1.69 23.43 24.23
N GLU A 145 -2.55 23.25 23.21
CA GLU A 145 -2.59 24.01 21.95
C GLU A 145 -1.29 24.01 21.14
N GLU A 146 -0.33 23.19 21.55
CA GLU A 146 0.96 23.09 20.88
C GLU A 146 0.86 22.31 19.58
N GLU A 147 1.51 22.83 18.53
CA GLU A 147 1.53 22.26 17.20
C GLU A 147 2.80 21.45 16.95
N TYR A 148 2.61 20.26 16.36
CA TYR A 148 3.68 19.35 15.98
C TYR A 148 3.62 19.07 14.48
N GLU A 149 4.74 19.16 13.78
CA GLU A 149 4.78 18.93 12.33
C GLU A 149 4.54 17.46 11.99
N ARG A 150 3.66 17.19 11.02
CA ARG A 150 3.46 15.83 10.51
C ARG A 150 4.47 15.50 9.42
N PRO A 151 5.05 14.28 9.42
CA PRO A 151 6.02 13.88 8.41
C PRO A 151 5.36 13.76 7.03
N LYS A 152 5.65 14.68 6.11
CA LYS A 152 5.11 14.69 4.73
C LYS A 152 5.33 13.36 4.00
N LYS A 153 6.49 12.73 4.18
CA LYS A 153 6.86 11.45 3.54
C LYS A 153 6.04 10.25 4.02
N PHE A 154 5.54 10.30 5.25
CA PHE A 154 4.79 9.21 5.88
C PHE A 154 3.35 9.60 6.18
N LEU A 155 2.84 10.64 5.53
CA LEU A 155 1.47 11.10 5.70
C LEU A 155 0.50 9.94 5.46
N TYR A 156 -0.43 9.70 6.38
CA TYR A 156 -1.36 8.57 6.44
C TYR A 156 -0.74 7.19 6.71
N LYS A 157 0.58 7.10 6.83
CA LYS A 157 1.34 5.87 7.14
C LYS A 157 2.21 6.04 8.40
N GLU A 158 1.93 7.06 9.22
CA GLU A 158 2.72 7.41 10.40
C GLU A 158 2.71 6.27 11.41
N LYS A 159 1.54 5.66 11.64
CA LYS A 159 1.39 4.47 12.50
C LYS A 159 2.26 3.30 12.05
N ASN A 160 2.36 3.06 10.74
CA ASN A 160 3.20 1.98 10.20
C ASN A 160 4.68 2.29 10.38
N ALA A 161 5.08 3.55 10.18
CA ALA A 161 6.45 4.00 10.41
C ALA A 161 6.84 3.96 11.90
N ALA A 162 5.91 4.21 12.82
CA ALA A 162 6.12 4.05 14.25
C ALA A 162 6.17 2.55 14.66
N LYS A 163 5.34 1.71 14.03
CA LYS A 163 5.29 0.26 14.32
C LYS A 163 6.61 -0.47 14.11
N SER A 164 7.41 -0.06 13.12
CA SER A 164 8.73 -0.67 12.89
C SER A 164 9.70 -0.46 14.06
N ILE A 165 9.60 0.68 14.74
CA ILE A 165 10.37 0.99 15.96
C ILE A 165 9.87 0.16 17.13
N ALA A 166 8.54 0.07 17.30
CA ALA A 166 7.93 -0.75 18.34
C ALA A 166 8.35 -2.23 18.21
N LYS A 167 8.28 -2.79 17.00
CA LYS A 167 8.75 -4.14 16.69
C LYS A 167 10.20 -4.38 17.11
N LYS A 168 11.09 -3.42 16.81
CA LYS A 168 12.49 -3.48 17.21
C LYS A 168 12.66 -3.46 18.73
N LYS A 169 11.87 -2.66 19.44
CA LYS A 169 11.88 -2.61 20.92
C LYS A 169 11.39 -3.91 21.55
N PHE A 170 10.36 -4.54 20.98
CA PHE A 170 9.83 -5.82 21.45
C PHE A 170 10.65 -7.03 20.98
N GLY A 171 11.67 -6.84 20.13
CA GLY A 171 12.50 -7.95 19.61
C GLY A 171 11.79 -8.85 18.60
N ILE A 172 10.75 -8.36 17.92
CA ILE A 172 9.95 -9.15 16.96
C ILE A 172 10.23 -8.63 15.55
N THR A 173 11.01 -9.38 14.77
CA THR A 173 11.30 -9.12 13.35
C THR A 173 10.18 -9.60 12.45
#